data_AF-A0A931Z4P1-F1
#
_entry.id   AF-A0A931Z4P1-F1
#
_cell.length_a   1.000
_cell.length_b   1.000
_cell.length_c   1.000
_cell.angle_alpha   90.00
_cell.angle_beta   90.00
_cell.angle_gamma   90.00
#
_symmetry.space_group_name_H-M   'P 1'
#
loop_
_entity.id
_entity.type
_entity.pdbx_description
1 polymer ?
#
loop_
_entity_poly.entity_id
_entity_poly.type
_entity_poly.pdbx_seq_one_letter_code
_entity_poly.pdbx_strand_id
1 'polypeptide(L)'
;MNASLRFLTFLLVALTLAAGADATEQLYTCGMHPQIIKKAPGNCPICGMALTPVRDNNSTPAAAGGRKIKYYKSSMNPGEVSEKPGKDSMGMDLVPVYEGGDDSVQTIRIDAVTVQRMHLKTGVVIRGPVLREFRTVGSVAYNESGLRDITLKYEGWIEKLYVNTTWTAVKAGDPLFEVYSPDLYNAALNYLVALRSEGTDGGPLTRASLARLQLFDLPADYLAALARTDQAPRTYVYRAPADGTVIEKMAVAGQMMKSGERIYRLADLSSVWVLAQIYEQDLSFVRAGQEATVRVTYGPERMIEGRVETLL
;
A
#
# COMPACT_ATOMS: atom_id res chain seq x y z
N MET A 1 -27.58 29.57 52.40
CA MET A 1 -28.32 28.66 53.30
C MET A 1 -27.45 27.45 53.57
N ASN A 2 -27.01 27.34 54.82
CA ASN A 2 -26.13 26.30 55.35
C ASN A 2 -26.90 25.01 55.66
N ALA A 3 -26.22 23.87 55.53
CA ALA A 3 -26.36 22.65 56.35
C ALA A 3 -25.23 21.70 55.88
N SER A 4 -24.12 21.36 56.56
CA SER A 4 -23.79 21.09 57.97
C SER A 4 -24.60 19.96 58.60
N LEU A 5 -23.97 18.78 58.77
CA LEU A 5 -23.87 17.99 60.02
C LEU A 5 -22.93 16.77 59.74
N ARG A 6 -21.72 16.65 60.35
CA ARG A 6 -21.37 16.08 61.68
C ARG A 6 -21.57 14.54 61.75
N PHE A 7 -20.75 13.66 62.34
CA PHE A 7 -19.67 13.69 63.34
C PHE A 7 -19.04 12.27 63.48
N LEU A 8 -18.11 12.10 64.43
CA LEU A 8 -17.43 10.88 64.97
C LEU A 8 -16.17 10.43 64.22
N THR A 9 -14.91 10.62 64.65
CA THR A 9 -14.19 10.48 65.94
C THR A 9 -14.35 9.13 66.67
N PHE A 10 -13.32 8.28 66.54
CA PHE A 10 -12.92 7.20 67.47
C PHE A 10 -11.38 7.20 67.50
N LEU A 11 -10.77 7.87 68.48
CA LEU A 11 -10.32 7.35 69.78
C LEU A 11 -9.07 6.44 69.68
N LEU A 12 -8.00 7.03 70.19
CA LEU A 12 -6.63 6.59 70.39
C LEU A 12 -6.55 5.68 71.63
N VAL A 13 -5.94 4.50 71.53
CA VAL A 13 -5.39 3.77 72.68
C VAL A 13 -4.07 3.13 72.29
N ALA A 14 -2.99 3.72 72.77
CA ALA A 14 -1.69 3.10 72.89
C ALA A 14 -1.71 2.20 74.14
N LEU A 15 -1.27 0.94 74.00
CA LEU A 15 -0.92 0.10 75.14
C LEU A 15 0.42 -0.58 74.87
N THR A 16 1.44 -0.05 75.54
CA THR A 16 2.78 -0.62 75.67
C THR A 16 2.75 -1.84 76.58
N LEU A 17 3.17 -3.00 76.09
CA LEU A 17 3.64 -4.11 76.92
C LEU A 17 5.09 -4.43 76.52
N ALA A 18 6.00 -4.18 77.46
CA ALA A 18 7.36 -4.68 77.44
C ALA A 18 7.35 -6.16 77.88
N ALA A 19 8.04 -7.02 77.13
CA ALA A 19 8.42 -8.37 77.54
C ALA A 19 9.85 -8.64 77.05
N GLY A 20 10.63 -9.29 77.91
CA GLY A 20 12.09 -9.23 77.99
C GLY A 20 12.87 -9.70 76.77
N ALA A 21 14.02 -9.08 76.58
CA ALA A 21 15.06 -9.49 75.67
C ALA A 21 15.85 -10.67 76.28
N ASP A 22 15.75 -11.84 75.66
CA ASP A 22 16.77 -12.88 75.80
C ASP A 22 18.01 -12.44 75.00
N ALA A 23 19.14 -12.34 75.70
CA ALA A 23 20.40 -11.83 75.18
C ALA A 23 21.05 -12.81 74.21
N THR A 24 20.93 -12.56 72.90
CA THR A 24 21.84 -13.13 71.90
C THR A 24 23.15 -12.34 71.91
N GLU A 25 24.29 -12.99 72.20
CA GLU A 25 25.62 -12.37 72.14
C GLU A 25 25.89 -11.79 70.75
N GLN A 26 25.77 -10.47 70.61
CA GLN A 26 26.01 -9.78 69.33
C GLN A 26 27.51 -9.57 69.12
N LEU A 27 28.09 -10.26 68.13
CA LEU A 27 29.49 -10.15 67.78
C LEU A 27 29.69 -8.99 66.77
N TYR A 28 30.64 -8.10 67.05
CA TYR A 28 30.97 -6.96 66.21
C TYR A 28 32.33 -7.16 65.56
N THR A 29 32.44 -6.88 64.25
CA THR A 29 33.69 -6.99 63.47
C THR A 29 34.01 -5.67 62.76
N CYS A 30 35.28 -5.48 62.40
CA CYS A 30 35.73 -4.34 61.61
C CYS A 30 35.83 -4.74 60.14
N GLY A 31 35.19 -3.99 59.23
CA GLY A 31 35.24 -4.27 57.78
C GLY A 31 36.66 -4.29 57.18
N MET A 32 37.64 -3.67 57.84
CA MET A 32 39.05 -3.65 57.43
C MET A 32 39.93 -4.71 58.10
N HIS A 33 39.54 -5.22 59.27
CA HIS A 33 40.30 -6.23 60.02
C HIS A 33 39.33 -7.30 60.55
N PRO A 34 38.90 -8.26 59.70
CA PRO A 34 37.88 -9.25 60.05
C PRO A 34 38.26 -10.17 61.22
N GLN A 35 39.55 -10.21 61.58
CA GLN A 35 40.10 -11.02 62.68
C GLN A 35 39.78 -10.45 64.07
N ILE A 36 39.31 -9.20 64.19
CA ILE A 36 38.94 -8.60 65.47
C ILE A 36 37.43 -8.74 65.67
N ILE A 37 37.05 -9.75 66.44
CA ILE A 37 35.67 -10.00 66.84
C ILE A 37 35.53 -9.63 68.32
N LYS A 38 34.72 -8.61 68.62
CA LYS A 38 34.46 -8.18 70.00
C LYS A 38 32.98 -8.31 70.33
N LYS A 39 32.69 -8.65 71.59
CA LYS A 39 31.33 -8.81 72.14
C LYS A 39 30.68 -7.48 72.57
N ALA A 40 31.38 -6.36 72.44
CA ALA A 40 30.91 -5.04 72.84
C ALA A 40 31.09 -4.01 71.71
N PRO A 41 30.15 -3.07 71.54
CA PRO A 41 30.27 -1.99 70.57
C PRO A 41 31.44 -1.07 70.96
N GLY A 42 32.32 -0.79 70.02
CA GLY A 42 33.48 0.06 70.26
C GLY A 42 34.29 0.29 68.99
N ASN A 43 35.39 1.01 69.15
CA ASN A 43 36.31 1.29 68.05
C ASN A 43 37.34 0.17 67.89
N CYS A 44 37.70 -0.11 66.64
CA CYS A 44 38.76 -1.04 66.32
C CYS A 44 40.11 -0.52 66.86
N PRO A 45 40.86 -1.31 67.66
CA PRO A 45 42.13 -0.88 68.24
C PRO A 45 43.26 -0.73 67.21
N ILE A 46 43.07 -1.18 65.96
CA ILE A 46 44.04 -1.04 64.87
C ILE A 46 43.76 0.23 64.05
N CYS A 47 42.51 0.43 63.60
CA CYS A 47 42.18 1.49 62.63
C CYS A 47 41.25 2.58 63.18
N GLY A 48 40.82 2.50 64.44
CA GLY A 48 40.02 3.55 65.10
C GLY A 48 38.57 3.68 64.65
N MET A 49 38.11 2.94 63.64
CA MET A 49 36.74 2.97 63.14
C MET A 49 35.76 2.14 63.98
N ALA A 50 34.47 2.51 63.96
CA ALA A 50 33.40 1.83 64.70
C ALA A 50 33.13 0.42 64.15
N LEU A 51 33.00 -0.57 65.04
CA LEU A 51 32.71 -1.96 64.68
C LEU A 51 31.23 -2.12 64.25
N THR A 52 31.00 -2.91 63.20
CA THR A 52 29.65 -3.23 62.68
C THR A 52 29.20 -4.61 63.15
N PRO A 53 27.89 -4.79 63.46
CA PRO A 53 27.37 -6.07 63.95
C PRO A 53 27.38 -7.13 62.84
N VAL A 54 27.94 -8.29 63.12
CA VAL A 54 27.84 -9.47 62.25
C VAL A 54 26.47 -10.10 62.48
N ARG A 55 25.74 -10.34 61.40
CA ARG A 55 24.53 -11.17 61.44
C ARG A 55 24.93 -12.62 61.24
N ASP A 56 24.51 -13.49 62.14
CA ASP A 56 24.71 -14.93 62.00
C ASP A 56 23.92 -15.44 60.79
N ASN A 57 24.63 -15.68 59.70
CA ASN A 57 24.09 -16.31 58.51
C ASN A 57 24.11 -17.84 58.68
N ASN A 58 23.42 -18.33 59.70
CA ASN A 58 23.10 -19.74 59.86
C ASN A 58 21.58 -19.91 60.05
N SER A 59 20.84 -19.54 59.00
CA SER A 59 19.44 -19.93 58.86
C SER A 59 19.38 -21.30 58.18
N THR A 60 19.50 -22.34 59.00
CA THR A 60 18.96 -23.67 58.70
C THR A 60 17.49 -23.48 58.30
N PRO A 61 17.04 -23.94 57.11
CA PRO A 61 15.65 -23.80 56.73
C PRO A 61 14.81 -24.66 57.67
N ALA A 62 13.95 -23.99 58.44
CA ALA A 62 12.93 -24.60 59.26
C ALA A 62 12.12 -25.59 58.41
N ALA A 63 11.99 -26.81 58.91
CA ALA A 63 11.27 -27.91 58.30
C ALA A 63 9.87 -27.47 57.85
N ALA A 64 9.71 -27.25 56.53
CA ALA A 64 8.42 -27.14 55.89
C ALA A 64 7.83 -28.54 55.79
N GLY A 65 6.96 -28.87 56.75
CA GLY A 65 6.27 -30.15 56.81
C GLY A 65 5.46 -30.43 55.53
N GLY A 66 5.48 -31.70 55.13
CA GLY A 66 4.36 -32.35 54.44
C GLY A 66 4.38 -32.41 52.91
N ARG A 67 5.48 -32.11 52.21
CA ARG A 67 5.56 -32.30 50.75
C ARG A 67 6.37 -33.55 50.40
N LYS A 68 5.79 -34.45 49.60
CA LYS A 68 6.47 -35.66 49.11
C LYS A 68 7.60 -35.25 48.15
N ILE A 69 8.81 -35.64 48.50
CA ILE A 69 10.02 -35.42 47.70
C ILE A 69 10.06 -36.52 46.64
N LYS A 70 10.22 -36.17 45.35
CA LYS A 70 10.22 -37.15 44.25
C LYS A 70 11.60 -37.78 44.05
N TYR A 71 12.64 -36.95 44.08
CA TYR A 71 14.04 -37.35 44.09
C TYR A 71 14.89 -36.13 44.50
N TYR A 72 16.11 -36.40 44.93
CA TYR A 72 17.13 -35.40 45.20
C TYR A 72 18.07 -35.30 44.01
N LYS A 73 18.42 -34.08 43.59
CA LYS A 73 19.30 -33.82 42.44
C LYS A 73 20.54 -33.04 42.89
N SER A 74 21.71 -33.38 42.33
CA SER A 74 22.93 -32.56 42.51
C SER A 74 22.78 -31.22 41.78
N SER A 75 23.16 -30.13 42.46
CA SER A 75 23.19 -28.78 41.88
C SER A 75 24.30 -28.61 40.84
N MET A 76 25.33 -29.45 40.86
CA MET A 76 26.50 -29.33 40.00
C MET A 76 26.53 -30.36 38.87
N ASN A 77 26.00 -31.55 39.07
CA ASN A 77 25.94 -32.57 38.02
C ASN A 77 24.48 -32.96 37.72
N PRO A 78 23.88 -32.43 36.65
CA PRO A 78 22.46 -32.63 36.35
C PRO A 78 22.03 -34.10 36.15
N GLY A 79 22.98 -35.03 35.98
CA GLY A 79 22.74 -36.45 35.80
C GLY A 79 22.76 -37.30 37.08
N GLU A 80 23.22 -36.77 38.22
CA GLU A 80 23.18 -37.50 39.50
C GLU A 80 21.85 -37.20 40.22
N VAL A 81 20.95 -38.19 40.21
CA VAL A 81 19.70 -38.20 40.96
C VAL A 81 19.72 -39.35 41.97
N SER A 82 19.31 -39.08 43.20
CA SER A 82 19.20 -40.07 44.27
C SER A 82 17.84 -39.96 44.94
N GLU A 83 17.22 -41.11 45.23
CA GLU A 83 15.96 -41.18 45.97
C GLU A 83 16.15 -40.93 47.47
N LYS A 84 17.38 -41.05 47.96
CA LYS A 84 17.74 -40.83 49.36
C LYS A 84 18.48 -39.50 49.53
N PRO A 85 18.20 -38.75 50.60
CA PRO A 85 19.02 -37.59 50.96
C PRO A 85 20.46 -38.05 51.22
N GLY A 86 21.40 -37.39 50.56
CA GLY A 86 22.82 -37.73 50.61
C GLY A 86 23.66 -36.64 49.97
N LYS A 87 24.97 -36.88 49.90
CA LYS A 87 25.92 -36.04 49.18
C LYS A 87 26.13 -36.57 47.78
N ASP A 88 26.33 -35.67 46.83
CA ASP A 88 26.76 -36.03 45.48
C ASP A 88 28.23 -36.51 45.47
N SER A 89 28.70 -37.03 44.33
CA SER A 89 30.09 -37.50 44.18
C SER A 89 31.16 -36.43 44.48
N MET A 90 30.75 -35.16 44.62
CA MET A 90 31.62 -34.03 44.95
C MET A 90 31.40 -33.46 46.37
N GLY A 91 30.68 -34.20 47.22
CA GLY A 91 30.58 -33.92 48.66
C GLY A 91 29.54 -32.86 49.07
N MET A 92 28.71 -32.40 48.12
CA MET A 92 27.68 -31.38 48.32
C MET A 92 26.31 -32.04 48.56
N ASP A 93 25.49 -31.45 49.43
CA ASP A 93 24.19 -32.01 49.80
C ASP A 93 23.19 -31.92 48.65
N LEU A 94 22.52 -33.04 48.33
CA LEU A 94 21.55 -33.10 47.24
C LEU A 94 20.28 -32.30 47.58
N VAL A 95 19.75 -31.58 46.59
CA VAL A 95 18.59 -30.69 46.77
C VAL A 95 17.30 -31.45 46.48
N PRO A 96 16.29 -31.45 47.38
CA PRO A 96 15.01 -32.12 47.16
C PRO A 96 14.16 -31.42 46.09
N VAL A 97 13.70 -32.17 45.09
CA VAL A 97 12.72 -31.71 44.09
C VAL A 97 11.35 -32.28 44.43
N TYR A 98 10.35 -31.40 44.51
CA TYR A 98 8.97 -31.72 44.88
C TYR A 98 8.06 -31.84 43.64
N GLU A 99 6.99 -32.63 43.71
CA GLU A 99 5.97 -32.69 42.65
C GLU A 99 5.09 -31.43 42.62
N GLY A 100 5.04 -30.73 41.48
CA GLY A 100 4.03 -29.71 41.18
C GLY A 100 4.45 -28.24 41.27
N GLY A 101 5.53 -27.84 40.59
CA GLY A 101 5.90 -26.42 40.48
C GLY A 101 6.73 -26.13 39.24
N ASP A 102 6.08 -26.12 38.08
CA ASP A 102 6.68 -25.68 36.81
C ASP A 102 5.85 -24.50 36.26
N ASP A 103 6.00 -23.34 36.89
CA ASP A 103 5.54 -22.05 36.35
C ASP A 103 6.78 -21.30 35.81
N SER A 104 7.31 -21.80 34.70
CA SER A 104 8.34 -21.14 33.90
C SER A 104 7.74 -20.11 32.92
N VAL A 105 6.81 -19.27 33.40
CA VAL A 105 6.43 -18.02 32.72
C VAL A 105 6.85 -16.84 33.59
N GLN A 106 8.06 -16.34 33.36
CA GLN A 106 8.58 -15.16 34.06
C GLN A 106 7.80 -13.91 33.65
N THR A 107 6.71 -13.62 34.35
CA THR A 107 6.05 -12.32 34.27
C THR A 107 6.92 -11.30 35.00
N ILE A 108 7.72 -10.53 34.27
CA ILE A 108 8.54 -9.44 34.82
C ILE A 108 7.61 -8.29 35.23
N ARG A 109 7.60 -7.95 36.52
CA ARG A 109 6.81 -6.83 37.06
C ARG A 109 7.69 -5.59 37.16
N ILE A 110 7.25 -4.50 36.55
CA ILE A 110 7.93 -3.20 36.59
C ILE A 110 7.04 -2.22 37.34
N ASP A 111 7.64 -1.37 38.18
CA ASP A 111 6.93 -0.34 38.95
C ASP A 111 6.34 0.76 38.05
N ALA A 112 5.15 1.25 38.42
CA ALA A 112 4.39 2.21 37.62
C ALA A 112 5.10 3.57 37.45
N VAL A 113 5.88 4.02 38.44
CA VAL A 113 6.65 5.28 38.34
C VAL A 113 7.76 5.13 37.29
N THR A 114 8.37 3.95 37.23
CA THR A 114 9.40 3.64 36.23
C THR A 114 8.78 3.57 34.83
N VAL A 115 7.63 2.92 34.68
CA VAL A 115 6.89 2.85 33.41
C VAL A 115 6.52 4.25 32.88
N GLN A 116 6.08 5.14 33.77
CA GLN A 116 5.75 6.53 33.43
C GLN A 116 7.00 7.36 33.06
N ARG A 117 8.10 7.25 33.81
CA ARG A 117 9.36 7.93 33.49
C ARG A 117 9.93 7.48 32.14
N MET A 118 9.78 6.19 31.80
CA MET A 118 10.19 5.63 30.51
C MET A 118 9.26 6.00 29.35
N HIS A 119 8.14 6.69 29.60
CA HIS A 119 7.15 7.08 28.58
C HIS A 119 6.72 5.89 27.70
N LEU A 120 6.48 4.74 28.33
CA LEU A 120 6.09 3.52 27.62
C LEU A 120 4.76 3.74 26.86
N LYS A 121 4.82 3.53 25.55
CA LYS A 121 3.65 3.50 24.65
C LYS A 121 3.36 2.05 24.28
N THR A 122 2.15 1.59 24.55
CA THR A 122 1.68 0.28 24.13
C THR A 122 0.64 0.44 23.03
N GLY A 123 0.53 -0.57 22.16
CA GLY A 123 -0.49 -0.66 21.13
C GLY A 123 -1.12 -2.04 21.17
N VAL A 124 -2.41 -2.11 20.91
CA VAL A 124 -3.12 -3.40 20.78
C VAL A 124 -2.68 -4.06 19.48
N VAL A 125 -2.38 -5.36 19.52
CA VAL A 125 -2.00 -6.12 18.31
C VAL A 125 -3.24 -6.35 17.45
N ILE A 126 -3.20 -5.85 16.22
CA ILE A 126 -4.28 -6.00 15.24
C ILE A 126 -3.73 -6.80 14.05
N ARG A 127 -4.52 -7.74 13.54
CA ARG A 127 -4.23 -8.42 12.27
C ARG A 127 -4.90 -7.65 11.13
N GLY A 128 -4.14 -7.29 10.11
CA GLY A 128 -4.64 -6.59 8.92
C GLY A 128 -3.63 -6.67 7.76
N PRO A 129 -4.05 -6.32 6.54
CA PRO A 129 -3.14 -6.23 5.40
C PRO A 129 -2.11 -5.12 5.64
N VAL A 130 -0.84 -5.40 5.40
CA VAL A 130 0.22 -4.39 5.45
C VAL A 130 0.23 -3.65 4.12
N LEU A 131 -0.24 -2.40 4.13
CA LEU A 131 -0.17 -1.50 2.99
C LEU A 131 1.22 -0.87 2.94
N ARG A 132 1.95 -1.09 1.85
CA ARG A 132 3.23 -0.44 1.61
C ARG A 132 3.03 0.62 0.53
N GLU A 133 3.17 1.87 0.92
CA GLU A 133 3.18 2.98 -0.03
C GLU A 133 4.57 3.10 -0.65
N PHE A 134 4.64 3.01 -1.98
CA PHE A 134 5.83 3.39 -2.73
C PHE A 134 5.45 4.50 -3.71
N ARG A 135 6.40 5.39 -3.96
CA ARG A 135 6.21 6.53 -4.85
C ARG A 135 7.17 6.39 -6.00
N THR A 136 6.64 6.47 -7.21
CA THR A 136 7.44 6.48 -8.42
C THR A 136 7.05 7.65 -9.31
N VAL A 137 7.91 7.94 -10.27
CA VAL A 137 7.69 8.90 -11.34
C VAL A 137 7.22 8.17 -12.59
N GLY A 138 6.43 8.87 -13.40
CA GLY A 138 5.99 8.36 -14.69
C GLY A 138 5.79 9.49 -15.68
N SER A 139 5.75 9.15 -16.95
CA SER A 139 5.37 10.05 -18.03
C SER A 139 3.92 9.82 -18.43
N VAL A 140 3.25 10.91 -18.81
CA VAL A 140 1.89 10.86 -19.35
C VAL A 140 2.00 10.51 -20.84
N ALA A 141 1.32 9.45 -21.26
CA ALA A 141 1.30 8.96 -22.63
C ALA A 141 -0.14 8.83 -23.13
N TYR A 142 -0.34 8.96 -24.45
CA TYR A 142 -1.67 8.77 -25.02
C TYR A 142 -2.14 7.33 -24.82
N ASN A 143 -3.44 7.16 -24.61
CA ASN A 143 -4.05 5.84 -24.66
C ASN A 143 -3.98 5.32 -26.10
N GLU A 144 -3.18 4.28 -26.36
CA GLU A 144 -3.02 3.71 -27.69
C GLU A 144 -4.33 3.12 -28.23
N SER A 145 -5.21 2.63 -27.35
CA SER A 145 -6.53 2.13 -27.72
C SER A 145 -7.48 3.24 -28.19
N GLY A 146 -7.21 4.48 -27.79
CA GLY A 146 -7.94 5.68 -28.20
C GLY A 146 -7.41 6.33 -29.48
N LEU A 147 -6.34 5.79 -30.07
CA LEU A 147 -5.77 6.31 -31.32
C LEU A 147 -6.58 5.85 -32.53
N ARG A 148 -6.89 6.80 -33.41
CA ARG A 148 -7.59 6.54 -34.67
C ARG A 148 -6.90 7.24 -35.81
N ASP A 149 -6.59 6.48 -36.84
CA ASP A 149 -5.94 6.98 -38.03
C ASP A 149 -6.98 7.22 -39.12
N ILE A 150 -7.00 8.44 -39.65
CA ILE A 150 -7.90 8.82 -40.73
C ILE A 150 -7.14 8.68 -42.04
N THR A 151 -7.62 7.74 -42.86
CA THR A 151 -7.07 7.40 -44.18
C THR A 151 -8.19 7.39 -45.21
N LEU A 152 -7.87 7.67 -46.46
CA LEU A 152 -8.81 7.48 -47.58
C LEU A 152 -8.68 6.07 -48.15
N LYS A 153 -9.80 5.54 -48.68
CA LYS A 153 -9.83 4.28 -49.44
C LYS A 153 -9.58 4.46 -50.95
N TYR A 154 -9.53 5.71 -51.40
CA TYR A 154 -9.34 6.13 -52.78
C TYR A 154 -8.29 7.23 -52.85
N GLU A 155 -7.72 7.43 -54.04
CA GLU A 155 -6.76 8.50 -54.29
C GLU A 155 -7.51 9.82 -54.56
N GLY A 156 -7.00 10.92 -54.01
CA GLY A 156 -7.65 12.22 -54.17
C GLY A 156 -6.80 13.40 -53.73
N TRP A 157 -7.22 14.59 -54.15
CA TRP A 157 -6.62 15.87 -53.78
C TRP A 157 -7.41 16.50 -52.66
N ILE A 158 -6.73 16.98 -51.63
CA ILE A 158 -7.38 17.74 -50.57
C ILE A 158 -7.53 19.18 -51.03
N GLU A 159 -8.75 19.60 -51.35
CA GLU A 159 -8.99 20.97 -51.84
C GLU A 159 -9.05 21.97 -50.68
N LYS A 160 -9.74 21.60 -49.59
CA LYS A 160 -9.95 22.47 -48.43
C LYS A 160 -9.79 21.71 -47.13
N LEU A 161 -9.05 22.27 -46.17
CA LEU A 161 -8.96 21.73 -44.81
C LEU A 161 -9.78 22.63 -43.89
N TYR A 162 -10.76 22.06 -43.19
CA TYR A 162 -11.47 22.74 -42.12
C TYR A 162 -10.64 22.74 -40.84
N VAL A 163 -9.95 21.63 -40.56
CA VAL A 163 -9.05 21.49 -39.41
C VAL A 163 -7.61 21.58 -39.86
N ASN A 164 -7.03 22.77 -39.74
CA ASN A 164 -5.67 23.07 -40.20
C ASN A 164 -4.59 22.97 -39.10
N THR A 165 -4.97 22.93 -37.82
CA THR A 165 -4.03 22.98 -36.69
C THR A 165 -4.11 21.68 -35.89
N THR A 166 -2.96 21.19 -35.42
CA THR A 166 -2.91 20.12 -34.42
C THR A 166 -3.47 20.64 -33.09
N TRP A 167 -3.84 19.74 -32.19
CA TRP A 167 -4.48 20.01 -30.90
C TRP A 167 -5.90 20.58 -30.97
N THR A 168 -6.54 20.52 -32.14
CA THR A 168 -7.95 20.87 -32.29
C THR A 168 -8.82 19.69 -31.87
N ALA A 169 -9.73 19.92 -30.92
CA ALA A 169 -10.76 18.95 -30.57
C ALA A 169 -11.84 18.92 -31.65
N VAL A 170 -12.23 17.72 -32.08
CA VAL A 170 -13.27 17.46 -33.08
C VAL A 170 -14.31 16.52 -32.49
N LYS A 171 -15.57 16.73 -32.87
CA LYS A 171 -16.67 15.82 -32.54
C LYS A 171 -17.02 14.92 -33.71
N ALA A 172 -17.66 13.79 -33.41
CA ALA A 172 -18.21 12.91 -34.42
C ALA A 172 -19.18 13.70 -35.35
N GLY A 173 -18.94 13.63 -36.66
CA GLY A 173 -19.71 14.33 -37.68
C GLY A 173 -19.15 15.71 -38.11
N ASP A 174 -18.16 16.25 -37.40
CA ASP A 174 -17.55 17.52 -37.77
C ASP A 174 -16.80 17.41 -39.10
N PRO A 175 -16.88 18.42 -39.98
CA PRO A 175 -16.17 18.41 -41.25
C PRO A 175 -14.66 18.58 -41.02
N LEU A 176 -13.86 17.64 -41.54
CA LEU A 176 -12.40 17.69 -41.40
C LEU A 176 -11.72 18.32 -42.62
N PHE A 177 -12.05 17.80 -43.80
CA PHE A 177 -11.48 18.25 -45.07
C PHE A 177 -12.41 17.92 -46.24
N GLU A 178 -12.21 18.62 -47.36
CA GLU A 178 -12.83 18.34 -48.64
C GLU A 178 -11.82 17.64 -49.54
N VAL A 179 -12.24 16.51 -50.11
CA VAL A 179 -11.44 15.74 -51.04
C VAL A 179 -12.10 15.69 -52.40
N TYR A 180 -11.32 15.96 -53.44
CA TYR A 180 -11.66 15.70 -54.82
C TYR A 180 -11.00 14.41 -55.27
N SER A 181 -11.78 13.46 -55.75
CA SER A 181 -11.27 12.23 -56.35
C SER A 181 -11.97 11.98 -57.70
N PRO A 182 -11.22 11.88 -58.80
CA PRO A 182 -11.76 11.54 -60.11
C PRO A 182 -12.48 10.19 -60.12
N ASP A 183 -11.95 9.18 -59.42
CA ASP A 183 -12.57 7.85 -59.36
C ASP A 183 -13.88 7.87 -58.56
N LEU A 184 -13.91 8.59 -57.44
CA LEU A 184 -15.14 8.81 -56.66
C LEU A 184 -16.20 9.53 -57.48
N TYR A 185 -15.81 10.59 -58.19
CA TYR A 185 -16.70 11.38 -59.04
C TYR A 185 -17.28 10.54 -60.19
N ASN A 186 -16.44 9.77 -60.89
CA ASN A 186 -16.87 8.87 -61.95
C ASN A 186 -17.79 7.77 -61.43
N ALA A 187 -17.50 7.19 -60.27
CA ALA A 187 -18.35 6.20 -59.63
C ALA A 187 -19.73 6.77 -59.25
N ALA A 188 -19.77 7.99 -58.73
CA ALA A 188 -21.01 8.69 -58.40
C ALA A 188 -21.84 9.00 -59.66
N LEU A 189 -21.21 9.47 -60.74
CA LEU A 189 -21.88 9.69 -62.02
C LEU A 189 -22.46 8.41 -62.60
N ASN A 190 -21.70 7.30 -62.58
CA ASN A 190 -22.19 6.01 -63.06
C ASN A 190 -23.40 5.52 -62.25
N TYR A 191 -23.39 5.73 -60.93
CA TYR A 191 -24.54 5.43 -60.08
C TYR A 191 -25.77 6.26 -60.45
N LEU A 192 -25.60 7.56 -60.67
CA LEU A 192 -26.71 8.43 -61.09
C LEU A 192 -27.26 8.05 -62.48
N VAL A 193 -26.38 7.74 -63.43
CA VAL A 193 -26.80 7.28 -64.77
C VAL A 193 -27.58 5.97 -64.67
N ALA A 194 -27.09 5.01 -63.87
CA ALA A 194 -27.79 3.76 -63.63
C ALA A 194 -29.15 3.96 -62.93
N LEU A 195 -29.23 4.89 -61.97
CA LEU A 195 -30.45 5.24 -61.28
C LEU A 195 -31.49 5.87 -62.23
N ARG A 196 -31.04 6.71 -63.17
CA ARG A 196 -31.92 7.28 -64.21
C ARG A 196 -32.41 6.23 -65.22
N SER A 197 -31.60 5.22 -65.54
CA SER A 197 -31.99 4.19 -66.50
C SER A 197 -32.88 3.11 -65.91
N GLU A 198 -32.61 2.65 -64.69
CA GLU A 198 -33.31 1.52 -64.06
C GLU A 198 -34.37 1.97 -63.04
N GLY A 199 -34.45 3.27 -62.74
CA GLY A 199 -35.37 3.82 -61.75
C GLY A 199 -34.95 3.54 -60.30
N THR A 200 -35.71 4.09 -59.35
CA THR A 200 -35.46 3.94 -57.91
C THR A 200 -35.64 2.52 -57.39
N ASP A 201 -36.35 1.66 -58.13
CA ASP A 201 -36.61 0.26 -57.76
C ASP A 201 -35.38 -0.65 -57.95
N GLY A 202 -34.31 -0.12 -58.56
CA GLY A 202 -32.95 -0.67 -58.54
C GLY A 202 -32.78 -1.92 -59.40
N GLY A 203 -32.11 -1.77 -60.54
CA GLY A 203 -31.69 -2.91 -61.37
C GLY A 203 -30.29 -3.43 -61.02
N PRO A 204 -29.76 -4.36 -61.83
CA PRO A 204 -28.41 -4.91 -61.65
C PRO A 204 -27.32 -3.83 -61.73
N LEU A 205 -27.48 -2.81 -62.59
CA LEU A 205 -26.48 -1.75 -62.75
C LEU A 205 -26.47 -0.82 -61.54
N THR A 206 -27.64 -0.41 -61.05
CA THR A 206 -27.74 0.43 -59.84
C THR A 206 -27.08 -0.27 -58.64
N ARG A 207 -27.33 -1.57 -58.46
CA ARG A 207 -26.73 -2.36 -57.38
C ARG A 207 -25.21 -2.51 -57.54
N ALA A 208 -24.71 -2.75 -58.75
CA ALA A 208 -23.27 -2.84 -59.01
C ALA A 208 -22.55 -1.51 -58.74
N SER A 209 -23.12 -0.40 -59.19
CA SER A 209 -22.59 0.95 -58.94
C SER A 209 -22.65 1.33 -57.46
N LEU A 210 -23.74 0.99 -56.77
CA LEU A 210 -23.90 1.22 -55.33
C LEU A 210 -22.87 0.41 -54.53
N ALA A 211 -22.66 -0.86 -54.87
CA ALA A 211 -21.62 -1.68 -54.26
C ALA A 211 -20.24 -1.04 -54.43
N ARG A 212 -19.90 -0.51 -55.61
CA ARG A 212 -18.64 0.22 -55.83
C ARG A 212 -18.51 1.45 -54.93
N LEU A 213 -19.57 2.23 -54.75
CA LEU A 213 -19.56 3.39 -53.85
C LEU A 213 -19.41 2.99 -52.37
N GLN A 214 -20.00 1.86 -51.97
CA GLN A 214 -19.84 1.32 -50.63
C GLN A 214 -18.42 0.85 -50.34
N LEU A 215 -17.66 0.37 -51.34
CA LEU A 215 -16.23 0.07 -51.18
C LEU A 215 -15.40 1.30 -50.78
N PHE A 216 -15.86 2.50 -51.14
CA PHE A 216 -15.22 3.76 -50.73
C PHE A 216 -15.63 4.23 -49.33
N ASP A 217 -16.43 3.44 -48.62
CA ASP A 217 -16.88 3.70 -47.25
C ASP A 217 -17.66 5.03 -47.12
N LEU A 218 -18.42 5.38 -48.17
CA LEU A 218 -19.30 6.54 -48.15
C LEU A 218 -20.52 6.26 -47.26
N PRO A 219 -20.92 7.21 -46.39
CA PRO A 219 -22.05 7.02 -45.51
C PRO A 219 -23.36 6.88 -46.29
N ALA A 220 -24.25 6.03 -45.81
CA ALA A 220 -25.55 5.79 -46.44
C ALA A 220 -26.37 7.08 -46.61
N ASP A 221 -26.24 8.02 -45.66
CA ASP A 221 -26.88 9.33 -45.70
C ASP A 221 -26.44 10.16 -46.91
N TYR A 222 -25.16 10.09 -47.26
CA TYR A 222 -24.62 10.76 -48.45
C TYR A 222 -25.14 10.11 -49.73
N LEU A 223 -25.20 8.77 -49.79
CA LEU A 223 -25.76 8.05 -50.94
C LEU A 223 -27.25 8.34 -51.15
N ALA A 224 -28.01 8.45 -50.04
CA ALA A 224 -29.42 8.85 -50.08
C ALA A 224 -29.59 10.30 -50.56
N ALA A 225 -28.73 11.22 -50.10
CA ALA A 225 -28.72 12.60 -50.57
C ALA A 225 -28.34 12.70 -52.06
N LEU A 226 -27.38 11.91 -52.51
CA LEU A 226 -26.98 11.82 -53.92
C LEU A 226 -28.14 11.36 -54.80
N ALA A 227 -28.86 10.31 -54.39
CA ALA A 227 -30.04 9.81 -55.10
C ALA A 227 -31.19 10.84 -55.17
N ARG A 228 -31.36 11.66 -54.13
CA ARG A 228 -32.39 12.72 -54.09
C ARG A 228 -32.05 13.95 -54.92
N THR A 229 -30.78 14.33 -54.92
CA THR A 229 -30.32 15.58 -55.57
C THR A 229 -30.06 15.38 -57.07
N ASP A 230 -29.86 14.13 -57.52
CA ASP A 230 -29.49 13.77 -58.90
C ASP A 230 -28.27 14.54 -59.44
N GLN A 231 -27.42 15.03 -58.54
CA GLN A 231 -26.21 15.77 -58.83
C GLN A 231 -25.04 15.21 -58.03
N ALA A 232 -23.99 14.80 -58.74
CA ALA A 232 -22.74 14.38 -58.13
C ALA A 232 -21.88 15.63 -57.86
N PRO A 233 -21.68 16.04 -56.60
CA PRO A 233 -20.78 17.15 -56.30
C PRO A 233 -19.35 16.74 -56.66
N ARG A 234 -18.56 17.72 -57.12
CA ARG A 234 -17.15 17.50 -57.46
C ARG A 234 -16.35 17.09 -56.21
N THR A 235 -16.57 17.75 -55.09
CA THR A 235 -15.87 17.48 -53.82
C THR A 235 -16.75 16.72 -52.84
N TYR A 236 -16.10 15.90 -52.01
CA TYR A 236 -16.73 15.22 -50.88
C TYR A 236 -16.17 15.76 -49.57
N VAL A 237 -17.06 16.14 -48.65
CA VAL A 237 -16.69 16.58 -47.30
C VAL A 237 -16.53 15.35 -46.41
N TYR A 238 -15.30 15.03 -46.05
CA TYR A 238 -15.01 13.95 -45.12
C TYR A 238 -15.25 14.41 -43.68
N ARG A 239 -16.09 13.67 -42.95
CA ARG A 239 -16.48 13.98 -41.57
C ARG A 239 -15.75 13.09 -40.58
N ALA A 240 -15.53 13.59 -39.36
CA ALA A 240 -14.89 12.84 -38.30
C ALA A 240 -15.76 11.63 -37.89
N PRO A 241 -15.23 10.39 -37.87
CA PRO A 241 -16.00 9.21 -37.49
C PRO A 241 -16.22 9.08 -35.98
N ALA A 242 -15.45 9.80 -35.16
CA ALA A 242 -15.55 9.78 -33.71
C ALA A 242 -15.03 11.08 -33.11
N ASP A 243 -15.36 11.29 -31.84
CA ASP A 243 -14.83 12.37 -31.03
C ASP A 243 -13.33 12.13 -30.75
N GLY A 244 -12.54 13.20 -30.75
CA GLY A 244 -11.11 13.11 -30.44
C GLY A 244 -10.37 14.41 -30.68
N THR A 245 -9.08 14.44 -30.36
CA THR A 245 -8.19 15.57 -30.61
C THR A 245 -7.21 15.21 -31.72
N VAL A 246 -7.03 16.13 -32.68
CA VAL A 246 -6.04 15.95 -33.76
C VAL A 246 -4.63 16.06 -33.19
N ILE A 247 -3.92 14.94 -33.02
CA ILE A 247 -2.54 14.96 -32.52
C ILE A 247 -1.52 15.14 -33.65
N GLU A 248 -1.78 14.53 -34.81
CA GLU A 248 -0.91 14.62 -35.98
C GLU A 248 -1.73 14.97 -37.21
N LYS A 249 -1.14 15.81 -38.06
CA LYS A 249 -1.70 16.21 -39.35
C LYS A 249 -0.60 16.14 -40.39
N MET A 250 -0.71 15.17 -41.29
CA MET A 250 0.22 14.98 -42.41
C MET A 250 -0.25 15.71 -43.66
N ALA A 251 -1.56 15.94 -43.78
CA ALA A 251 -2.17 16.56 -44.94
C ALA A 251 -1.96 18.08 -45.03
N VAL A 252 -1.71 18.56 -46.24
CA VAL A 252 -1.65 19.99 -46.61
C VAL A 252 -2.69 20.29 -47.69
N ALA A 253 -3.23 21.51 -47.70
CA ALA A 253 -4.16 21.95 -48.75
C ALA A 253 -3.48 21.88 -50.13
N GLY A 254 -4.17 21.28 -51.10
CA GLY A 254 -3.67 21.04 -52.46
C GLY A 254 -2.84 19.76 -52.62
N GLN A 255 -2.50 19.05 -51.54
CA GLN A 255 -1.75 17.81 -51.62
C GLN A 255 -2.61 16.67 -52.16
N MET A 256 -2.00 15.84 -53.00
CA MET A 256 -2.59 14.56 -53.42
C MET A 256 -2.26 13.49 -52.38
N MET A 257 -3.29 12.82 -51.87
CA MET A 257 -3.17 11.69 -50.96
C MET A 257 -3.45 10.39 -51.69
N LYS A 258 -2.63 9.37 -51.43
CA LYS A 258 -2.87 8.03 -51.93
C LYS A 258 -3.83 7.25 -51.02
N SER A 259 -4.42 6.18 -51.55
CA SER A 259 -5.21 5.25 -50.75
C SER A 259 -4.36 4.63 -49.64
N GLY A 260 -4.86 4.63 -48.41
CA GLY A 260 -4.17 4.15 -47.21
C GLY A 260 -3.16 5.12 -46.59
N GLU A 261 -2.89 6.27 -47.22
CA GLU A 261 -2.03 7.29 -46.63
C GLU A 261 -2.75 8.00 -45.47
N ARG A 262 -2.01 8.24 -44.39
CA ARG A 262 -2.54 8.85 -43.17
C ARG A 262 -2.68 10.35 -43.37
N ILE A 263 -3.88 10.87 -43.18
CA ILE A 263 -4.19 12.30 -43.29
C ILE A 263 -4.11 12.95 -41.91
N TYR A 264 -4.85 12.37 -40.95
CA TYR A 264 -4.90 12.79 -39.56
C TYR A 264 -4.72 11.61 -38.63
N ARG A 265 -4.19 11.88 -37.43
CA ARG A 265 -4.30 10.99 -36.29
C ARG A 265 -5.12 11.69 -35.21
N LEU A 266 -6.23 11.07 -34.83
CA LEU A 266 -7.05 11.47 -33.69
C LEU A 266 -6.62 10.67 -32.47
N ALA A 267 -6.60 11.32 -31.32
CA ALA A 267 -6.46 10.67 -30.02
C ALA A 267 -7.63 11.08 -29.13
N ASP A 268 -8.29 10.10 -28.52
CA ASP A 268 -9.20 10.39 -27.41
C ASP A 268 -8.38 10.72 -26.15
N LEU A 269 -8.49 11.95 -25.67
CA LEU A 269 -7.79 12.45 -24.49
C LEU A 269 -8.63 12.33 -23.20
N SER A 270 -9.82 11.72 -23.27
CA SER A 270 -10.66 11.46 -22.08
C SER A 270 -10.00 10.47 -21.12
N SER A 271 -9.21 9.54 -21.66
CA SER A 271 -8.40 8.59 -20.91
C SER A 271 -6.94 8.71 -21.35
N VAL A 272 -6.04 8.70 -20.37
CA VAL A 272 -4.62 8.89 -20.62
C VAL A 272 -3.87 7.84 -19.81
N TRP A 273 -2.82 7.28 -20.40
CA TRP A 273 -1.96 6.32 -19.72
C TRP A 273 -0.84 7.04 -18.99
N VAL A 274 -0.45 6.51 -17.84
CA VAL A 274 0.72 6.97 -17.09
C VAL A 274 1.71 5.83 -17.06
N LEU A 275 2.81 6.00 -17.78
CA LEU A 275 3.90 5.05 -17.82
C LEU A 275 4.80 5.28 -16.60
N ALA A 276 4.49 4.55 -15.52
CA ALA A 276 5.25 4.59 -14.27
C ALA A 276 6.48 3.67 -14.35
N GLN A 277 7.63 4.16 -13.88
CA GLN A 277 8.88 3.37 -13.86
C GLN A 277 9.03 2.71 -12.49
N ILE A 278 8.72 1.42 -12.38
CA ILE A 278 8.81 0.70 -11.11
C ILE A 278 10.18 0.02 -11.01
N TYR A 279 10.84 0.13 -9.86
CA TYR A 279 12.09 -0.60 -9.60
C TYR A 279 11.81 -2.09 -9.44
N GLU A 280 12.73 -2.93 -9.92
CA GLU A 280 12.62 -4.40 -9.86
C GLU A 280 12.36 -4.93 -8.45
N GLN A 281 12.95 -4.28 -7.43
CA GLN A 281 12.77 -4.63 -6.01
C GLN A 281 11.31 -4.52 -5.55
N ASP A 282 10.55 -3.59 -6.13
CA ASP A 282 9.18 -3.30 -5.75
C ASP A 282 8.15 -4.04 -6.63
N LEU A 283 8.58 -4.65 -7.73
CA LEU A 283 7.71 -5.33 -8.70
C LEU A 283 6.88 -6.46 -8.10
N SER A 284 7.42 -7.17 -7.10
CA SER A 284 6.70 -8.23 -6.37
C SER A 284 5.44 -7.75 -5.63
N PHE A 285 5.35 -6.45 -5.34
CA PHE A 285 4.24 -5.84 -4.62
C PHE A 285 3.20 -5.20 -5.55
N VAL A 286 3.47 -5.11 -6.85
CA VAL A 286 2.56 -4.47 -7.82
C VAL A 286 1.79 -5.53 -8.58
N ARG A 287 0.47 -5.35 -8.68
CA ARG A 287 -0.41 -6.24 -9.45
C ARG A 287 -1.30 -5.45 -10.39
N ALA A 288 -1.62 -6.06 -11.53
CA ALA A 288 -2.65 -5.56 -12.41
C ALA A 288 -3.99 -5.46 -11.64
N GLY A 289 -4.70 -4.35 -11.84
CA GLY A 289 -5.96 -4.03 -11.17
C GLY A 289 -5.82 -3.28 -9.85
N GLN A 290 -4.61 -3.02 -9.36
CA GLN A 290 -4.37 -2.23 -8.15
C GLN A 290 -4.72 -0.75 -8.36
N GLU A 291 -5.32 -0.13 -7.34
CA GLU A 291 -5.60 1.30 -7.33
C GLU A 291 -4.28 2.08 -7.14
N ALA A 292 -4.10 3.12 -7.95
CA ALA A 292 -2.95 4.01 -7.89
C ALA A 292 -3.43 5.45 -7.90
N THR A 293 -2.81 6.29 -7.09
CA THR A 293 -3.10 7.73 -7.09
C THR A 293 -1.99 8.45 -7.84
N VAL A 294 -2.38 9.18 -8.89
CA VAL A 294 -1.47 10.00 -9.68
C VAL A 294 -1.57 11.45 -9.21
N ARG A 295 -0.42 12.03 -8.88
CA ARG A 295 -0.31 13.46 -8.58
C ARG A 295 0.49 14.14 -9.68
N VAL A 296 -0.14 15.07 -10.38
CA VAL A 296 0.48 15.84 -11.46
C VAL A 296 1.11 17.11 -10.88
N THR A 297 2.34 17.41 -11.29
CA THR A 297 3.09 18.59 -10.80
C THR A 297 2.59 19.91 -11.42
N TYR A 298 1.94 19.84 -12.58
CA TYR A 298 1.42 21.00 -13.32
C TYR A 298 -0.08 21.16 -13.07
N GLY A 299 -0.45 22.03 -12.13
CA GLY A 299 -1.85 22.39 -11.86
C GLY A 299 -2.22 22.38 -10.36
N PRO A 300 -3.51 22.62 -10.02
CA PRO A 300 -3.99 22.41 -8.65
C PRO A 300 -3.70 20.96 -8.25
N GLU A 301 -3.36 20.71 -6.96
CA GLU A 301 -3.09 19.37 -6.40
C GLU A 301 -4.34 18.47 -6.46
N ARG A 302 -4.73 18.08 -7.69
CA ARG A 302 -5.78 17.12 -7.94
C ARG A 302 -5.12 15.75 -7.92
N MET A 303 -5.53 14.96 -6.95
CA MET A 303 -5.26 13.53 -6.93
C MET A 303 -6.18 12.88 -7.97
N ILE A 304 -5.59 12.27 -8.99
CA ILE A 304 -6.31 11.52 -10.00
C ILE A 304 -6.22 10.05 -9.60
N GLU A 305 -7.38 9.42 -9.41
CA GLU A 305 -7.46 7.99 -9.19
C GLU A 305 -7.28 7.27 -10.52
N GLY A 306 -6.44 6.25 -10.51
CA GLY A 306 -6.14 5.41 -11.66
C GLY A 306 -6.02 3.96 -11.24
N ARG A 307 -5.98 3.08 -12.23
CA ARG A 307 -5.80 1.64 -12.04
C ARG A 307 -4.58 1.18 -12.81
N VAL A 308 -3.79 0.30 -12.20
CA VAL A 308 -2.69 -0.38 -12.90
C VAL A 308 -3.31 -1.33 -13.92
N GLU A 309 -3.17 -1.03 -15.21
CA GLU A 309 -3.70 -1.86 -16.29
C GLU A 309 -2.74 -3.01 -16.62
N THR A 310 -1.50 -2.67 -16.98
CA THR A 310 -0.47 -3.62 -17.43
C THR A 310 0.87 -3.33 -16.76
N LEU A 311 1.62 -4.39 -16.46
CA LEU A 311 3.02 -4.35 -16.05
C LEU A 311 3.85 -4.82 -17.25
N LEU A 312 4.80 -4.00 -17.69
CA LEU A 312 5.70 -4.24 -18.81
C LEU A 312 7.09 -4.65 -18.31
#